data_AF-A0A7L0M6L3-F1
#
_entry.id   AF-A0A7L0M6L3-F1
#
_cell.length_a   1.000
_cell.length_b   1.000
_cell.length_c   1.000
_cell.angle_alpha   90.00
_cell.angle_beta   90.00
_cell.angle_gamma   90.00
#
_symmetry.space_group_name_H-M   'P 1'
#
loop_
_entity.id
_entity.type
_entity.pdbx_description
1 polymer ?
#
loop_
_entity_poly.entity_id
_entity_poly.type
_entity_poly.pdbx_seq_one_letter_code
_entity_poly.pdbx_strand_id
1 'polypeptide(L)' 'NNSSEQRVSLDIDLWDKFSELSTKCIIKTVEFAKQLPGFTTLTIADQITLLKAACLDILILRICTRYT' A
#
# COMPACT_ATOMS: atom_id res chain seq x y z
N ASN A 1 21.78 -24.53 9.91
CA ASN A 1 21.26 -23.77 8.75
C ASN A 1 20.17 -22.83 9.19
N ASN A 2 20.54 -21.66 9.71
CA ASN A 2 19.59 -20.62 10.10
C ASN A 2 19.68 -19.47 9.08
N SER A 3 19.18 -19.73 7.87
CA SER A 3 19.28 -18.79 6.73
C SER A 3 18.41 -17.54 6.91
N SER A 4 17.53 -17.53 7.91
CA SER A 4 16.57 -16.46 8.22
C SER A 4 17.09 -15.38 9.18
N GLU A 5 18.25 -15.56 9.80
CA GLU A 5 18.80 -14.60 10.79
C GLU A 5 19.77 -13.57 10.20
N GLN A 6 20.24 -13.79 8.96
CA GLN A 6 21.17 -12.88 8.34
C GLN A 6 20.38 -11.77 7.62
N ARG A 7 20.38 -10.55 8.18
CA ARG A 7 19.79 -9.39 7.50
C ARG A 7 20.56 -9.12 6.21
N VAL A 8 20.04 -9.62 5.09
CA VAL A 8 20.53 -9.34 3.74
C VAL A 8 20.08 -7.92 3.37
N SER A 9 20.91 -7.18 2.63
CA SER A 9 20.62 -5.79 2.25
C SER A 9 19.27 -5.65 1.54
N LEU A 10 18.96 -6.58 0.62
CA LEU A 10 17.72 -6.69 -0.14
C LEU A 10 17.60 -8.15 -0.62
N ASP A 11 16.48 -8.80 -0.32
CA ASP A 11 16.08 -10.06 -0.93
C ASP A 11 15.15 -9.73 -2.11
N ILE A 12 15.59 -10.02 -3.34
CA ILE A 12 14.90 -9.64 -4.57
C ILE A 12 13.55 -10.34 -4.69
N ASP A 13 13.46 -11.63 -4.34
CA ASP A 13 12.22 -12.40 -4.45
C ASP A 13 11.18 -11.90 -3.43
N LEU A 14 11.63 -11.55 -2.22
CA LEU A 14 10.78 -10.95 -1.21
C LEU A 14 10.34 -9.53 -1.62
N TRP A 15 11.25 -8.75 -2.20
CA TRP A 15 10.96 -7.41 -2.70
C TRP A 15 9.94 -7.43 -3.84
N ASP A 16 10.07 -8.34 -4.79
CA ASP A 16 9.14 -8.49 -5.91
C ASP A 16 7.74 -8.86 -5.42
N LYS A 17 7.67 -9.82 -4.49
CA LYS A 17 6.39 -10.21 -3.87
C LYS A 17 5.77 -9.07 -3.04
N PHE A 18 6.58 -8.32 -2.31
CA PHE A 18 6.14 -7.15 -1.56
C PHE A 18 5.63 -6.05 -2.49
N SER A 19 6.35 -5.78 -3.57
CA SER A 19 5.99 -4.80 -4.59
C SER A 19 4.65 -5.16 -5.24
N GLU A 20 4.48 -6.41 -5.65
CA GLU A 20 3.23 -6.92 -6.24
C GLU A 20 2.03 -6.76 -5.29
N LEU A 21 2.20 -7.16 -4.02
CA LEU A 21 1.17 -7.03 -2.99
C LEU A 21 0.87 -5.55 -2.68
N SER A 22 1.90 -4.71 -2.67
CA SER A 22 1.75 -3.26 -2.48
C SER A 22 0.95 -2.65 -3.61
N THR A 23 1.26 -2.92 -4.88
CA THR A 23 0.48 -2.44 -6.03
C THR A 23 -0.99 -2.85 -5.93
N LYS A 24 -1.28 -4.11 -5.61
CA LYS A 24 -2.65 -4.60 -5.40
C LYS A 24 -3.35 -3.87 -4.25
N CYS A 25 -2.62 -3.58 -3.18
CA CYS A 25 -3.15 -2.86 -2.03
C CYS A 25 -3.48 -1.39 -2.38
N ILE A 26 -2.62 -0.72 -3.14
CA ILE A 26 -2.84 0.64 -3.66
C ILE A 26 -4.12 0.70 -4.49
N ILE A 27 -4.30 -0.24 -5.43
CA ILE A 27 -5.51 -0.31 -6.26
C ILE A 27 -6.76 -0.41 -5.38
N LYS A 28 -6.75 -1.32 -4.39
CA LYS A 28 -7.86 -1.46 -3.43
C LYS A 28 -8.10 -0.21 -2.60
N THR A 29 -7.06 0.56 -2.30
CA THR A 29 -7.18 1.85 -1.59
C THR A 29 -7.85 2.90 -2.47
N VAL A 30 -7.52 2.94 -3.76
CA VAL A 30 -8.20 3.82 -4.73
C VAL A 30 -9.67 3.43 -4.90
N GLU A 31 -9.96 2.13 -4.99
CA GLU A 31 -11.34 1.62 -5.05
C GLU A 31 -12.14 2.00 -3.79
N PHE A 32 -11.54 1.85 -2.61
CA PHE A 32 -12.14 2.29 -1.35
C PHE A 32 -12.41 3.79 -1.34
N ALA A 33 -11.44 4.61 -1.76
CA ALA A 33 -11.61 6.06 -1.79
C ALA A 33 -12.77 6.48 -2.71
N LYS A 34 -12.91 5.82 -3.87
CA LYS A 34 -14.04 6.06 -4.79
C LYS A 34 -15.41 5.72 -4.20
N GLN A 35 -15.48 4.82 -3.22
CA GLN A 35 -16.73 4.48 -2.53
C GLN A 35 -17.09 5.48 -1.41
N LEU A 36 -16.17 6.38 -1.04
CA LEU A 36 -16.44 7.38 -0.01
C LEU A 36 -17.43 8.44 -0.53
N PRO A 37 -18.52 8.72 0.21
CA PRO A 37 -19.46 9.79 -0.17
C PRO A 37 -18.73 11.13 -0.35
N GLY A 38 -18.90 11.75 -1.53
CA GLY A 38 -18.28 13.05 -1.85
C GLY A 38 -16.82 12.99 -2.32
N PHE A 39 -16.17 11.82 -2.35
CA PHE A 39 -14.81 11.74 -2.89
C PHE A 39 -14.78 11.90 -4.41
N THR A 40 -15.75 11.29 -5.11
CA THR A 40 -15.87 11.40 -6.57
C THR A 40 -16.35 12.76 -7.05
N THR A 41 -16.82 13.63 -6.15
CA THR A 41 -17.23 15.00 -6.47
C THR A 41 -16.06 15.98 -6.43
N LEU A 42 -14.91 15.57 -5.89
CA LEU A 42 -13.67 16.35 -5.94
C LEU A 42 -13.05 16.30 -7.34
N THR A 43 -12.19 17.26 -7.67
CA THR A 43 -11.46 17.25 -8.94
C THR A 43 -10.54 16.03 -9.02
N ILE A 44 -10.24 15.56 -10.24
CA ILE A 44 -9.30 14.44 -10.44
C ILE A 44 -7.92 14.77 -9.82
N ALA A 45 -7.49 16.04 -9.89
CA ALA A 45 -6.25 16.49 -9.29
C ALA A 45 -6.26 16.35 -7.76
N ASP A 46 -7.36 16.72 -7.11
CA ASP A 46 -7.51 16.59 -5.66
C ASP A 46 -7.61 15.13 -5.23
N GLN A 47 -8.36 14.30 -5.98
CA GLN A 47 -8.43 12.86 -5.73
C GLN A 47 -7.05 12.21 -5.80
N ILE A 48 -6.24 12.55 -6.81
CA ILE A 48 -4.86 12.05 -6.95
C ILE A 48 -3.97 12.57 -5.81
N THR A 49 -4.10 13.84 -5.44
CA THR A 49 -3.28 14.45 -4.38
C THR A 49 -3.56 13.80 -3.02
N LEU A 50 -4.85 13.62 -2.68
CA LEU A 50 -5.27 12.94 -1.45
C LEU A 50 -4.80 11.49 -1.42
N LEU A 51 -4.96 10.77 -2.53
CA LEU A 51 -4.49 9.38 -2.64
C LEU A 51 -2.98 9.29 -2.48
N LYS A 52 -2.20 10.15 -3.16
CA LYS A 52 -0.73 10.16 -3.04
C LYS A 52 -0.26 10.46 -1.62
N ALA A 53 -0.94 11.37 -0.92
CA ALA A 53 -0.61 11.71 0.47
C ALA A 53 -0.89 10.54 1.43
N ALA A 54 -2.05 9.88 1.30
CA ALA A 54 -2.48 8.84 2.24
C ALA A 54 -2.04 7.40 1.86
N CYS A 55 -1.50 7.19 0.66
CA CYS A 55 -1.23 5.85 0.13
C CYS A 55 -0.29 5.04 1.01
N LEU A 56 0.82 5.67 1.45
CA LEU A 56 1.83 5.03 2.27
C LEU A 56 1.31 4.73 3.68
N ASP A 57 0.58 5.67 4.28
CA ASP A 57 -0.02 5.50 5.60
C ASP A 57 -1.03 4.33 5.61
N ILE A 58 -1.86 4.23 4.57
CA ILE A 58 -2.82 3.14 4.40
C ILE A 58 -2.12 1.80 4.16
N LEU A 59 -1.04 1.78 3.38
CA LEU A 59 -0.21 0.59 3.17
C LEU A 59 0.39 0.10 4.49
N ILE A 60 0.99 0.99 5.27
CA ILE A 60 1.60 0.67 6.57
C ILE A 60 0.54 0.18 7.56
N LEU A 61 -0.58 0.90 7.71
CA LEU A 61 -1.70 0.47 8.57
C LEU A 61 -2.20 -0.93 8.22
N ARG A 62 -2.35 -1.23 6.93
CA ARG A 62 -2.78 -2.56 6.47
C ARG A 62 -1.75 -3.66 6.76
N ILE A 63 -0.46 -3.36 6.76
CA ILE A 63 0.58 -4.32 7.14
C ILE A 63 0.57 -4.53 8.66
N CYS A 64 0.54 -3.44 9.44
CA CYS A 64 0.51 -3.51 10.91
C CYS A 64 -0.71 -4.28 11.43
N THR A 65 -1.89 -4.09 10.84
CA THR A 65 -3.12 -4.80 11.22
C THR A 65 -3.13 -6.29 10.86
N ARG A 66 -2.21 -6.75 10.02
CA ARG A 66 -2.04 -8.17 9.66
C ARG A 66 -1.02 -8.91 10.54
N TYR A 67 -0.37 -8.20 11.46
CA TYR A 67 0.62 -8.75 12.39
C TYR A 67 0.01 -9.17 13.75
N THR A 68 -1.30 -8.99 13.95
CA THR A 68 -2.08 -9.54 15.08
C THR A 68 -2.68 -10.89 14.71
#